data_AF-A0A355D7V6-F1
#
_entry.id   AF-A0A355D7V6-F1
#
_cell.length_a   1.000
_cell.length_b   1.000
_cell.length_c   1.000
_cell.angle_alpha   90.00
_cell.angle_beta   90.00
_cell.angle_gamma   90.00
#
_symmetry.space_group_name_H-M   'P 1'
#
loop_
_entity.id
_entity.type
_entity.pdbx_description
1 polymer ?
#
loop_
_entity_poly.entity_id
_entity_poly.type
_entity_poly.pdbx_seq_one_letter_code
_entity_poly.pdbx_strand_id
1 'polypeptide(L)'
;MLNNRDDYFLNIKLLGLIFSIYVYINCGGFQSSIIIGLLCFIIINIALYYLENIKIKLCLSAMSFCISYGLGIKYNSIFFVLIPFTFFDIGILMNIKLIYSFIGSILFITMIPKDIVMNYLLFAIFYYIAAKILINKVSKIDKIWEENLMLREKIDKYTKEVEKEKNYSKQIIYTTKLEERNKLSKEMHDKIGHTIASSLMHLEATKVVIDKDKNEAKNMINTTIQVLREGMDDIRKTLKIIKPSEEQLGINRVKSIMDDAFSHNSYGYTFNYSVDSISL
;
A
#
# COMPACT_ATOMS: atom_id res chain seq x y z
N MET A 1 -17.47 3.05 -8.63
CA MET A 1 -17.17 4.44 -8.19
C MET A 1 -18.06 5.50 -8.85
N LEU A 2 -18.88 5.18 -9.86
CA LEU A 2 -19.99 6.04 -10.30
C LEU A 2 -21.03 6.27 -9.18
N ASN A 3 -21.32 5.25 -8.35
CA ASN A 3 -22.28 5.34 -7.24
C ASN A 3 -22.04 6.55 -6.31
N ASN A 4 -20.82 6.79 -5.84
CA ASN A 4 -20.59 7.89 -4.89
C ASN A 4 -20.85 9.26 -5.53
N ARG A 5 -20.58 9.45 -6.83
CA ARG A 5 -20.94 10.70 -7.52
C ARG A 5 -22.45 10.87 -7.54
N ASP A 6 -23.14 9.82 -7.97
CA ASP A 6 -24.59 9.83 -8.12
C ASP A 6 -25.28 10.06 -6.76
N ASP A 7 -24.72 9.55 -5.65
CA ASP A 7 -25.24 9.71 -4.29
C ASP A 7 -25.23 11.17 -3.82
N TYR A 8 -24.17 11.91 -4.10
CA TYR A 8 -24.10 13.33 -3.73
C TYR A 8 -25.05 14.19 -4.57
N PHE A 9 -25.25 13.84 -5.85
CA PHE A 9 -26.22 14.54 -6.71
C PHE A 9 -27.66 14.29 -6.26
N LEU A 10 -27.99 13.07 -5.83
CA LEU A 10 -29.30 12.76 -5.25
C LEU A 10 -29.58 13.61 -3.99
N ASN A 11 -28.58 13.77 -3.12
CA ASN A 11 -28.70 14.59 -1.91
C ASN A 11 -28.95 16.08 -2.21
N ILE A 12 -28.30 16.67 -3.23
CA ILE A 12 -28.60 18.04 -3.65
C ILE A 12 -30.02 18.16 -4.20
N LYS A 13 -30.48 17.18 -4.97
CA LYS A 13 -31.86 17.18 -5.49
C LYS A 13 -32.89 17.12 -4.38
N LEU A 14 -32.65 16.32 -3.33
CA LEU A 14 -33.50 16.27 -2.15
C LEU A 14 -33.56 17.62 -1.41
N LEU A 15 -32.41 18.28 -1.22
CA LEU A 15 -32.36 19.64 -0.65
C LEU A 15 -33.14 20.66 -1.51
N GLY A 16 -32.99 20.55 -2.83
CA GLY A 16 -33.75 21.31 -3.81
C GLY A 16 -35.26 21.17 -3.71
N LEU A 17 -35.70 19.93 -3.52
CA LEU A 17 -37.11 19.60 -3.36
C LEU A 17 -37.66 20.10 -2.03
N ILE A 18 -36.91 19.96 -0.94
CA ILE A 18 -37.27 20.54 0.37
C ILE A 18 -37.45 22.06 0.25
N PHE A 19 -36.57 22.74 -0.48
CA PHE A 19 -36.72 24.17 -0.76
C PHE A 19 -37.99 24.47 -1.56
N SER A 20 -38.30 23.68 -2.60
CA SER A 20 -39.54 23.87 -3.38
C SER A 20 -40.82 23.66 -2.55
N ILE A 21 -40.80 22.71 -1.63
CA ILE A 21 -41.90 22.45 -0.68
C ILE A 21 -42.03 23.63 0.32
N TYR A 22 -40.91 24.16 0.81
CA TYR A 22 -40.90 25.33 1.70
C TYR A 22 -41.47 26.58 1.01
N VAL A 23 -41.08 26.86 -0.23
CA VAL A 23 -41.64 27.98 -1.00
C VAL A 23 -43.13 27.78 -1.27
N TYR A 24 -43.57 26.53 -1.50
CA TYR A 24 -44.98 26.21 -1.70
C TYR A 24 -45.84 26.45 -0.44
N ILE A 25 -45.37 26.03 0.74
CA ILE A 25 -46.05 26.26 2.02
C ILE A 25 -46.25 27.77 2.27
N ASN A 26 -45.26 28.59 1.89
CA ASN A 26 -45.32 30.04 2.06
C ASN A 26 -46.26 30.76 1.07
N CYS A 27 -46.59 30.15 -0.08
CA CYS A 27 -47.46 30.77 -1.10
C CYS A 27 -48.97 30.54 -0.88
N GLY A 28 -49.35 29.73 0.12
CA GLY A 28 -50.75 29.60 0.57
C GLY A 28 -51.65 28.73 -0.31
N GLY A 29 -52.19 27.67 0.30
CA GLY A 29 -53.29 26.85 -0.23
C GLY A 29 -52.88 25.43 -0.65
N PHE A 30 -53.30 24.42 0.12
CA PHE A 30 -53.12 23.00 -0.20
C PHE A 30 -54.01 22.59 -1.39
N GLN A 31 -53.40 22.42 -2.57
CA GLN A 31 -54.06 21.82 -3.73
C GLN A 31 -53.46 20.43 -3.98
N SER A 32 -54.31 19.39 -3.92
CA SER A 32 -53.89 17.99 -4.10
C SER A 32 -53.14 17.76 -5.42
N SER A 33 -53.48 18.49 -6.48
CA SER A 33 -52.83 18.41 -7.80
C SER A 33 -51.34 18.78 -7.79
N ILE A 34 -50.92 19.71 -6.91
CA ILE A 34 -49.53 20.18 -6.83
C ILE A 34 -48.65 19.13 -6.13
N ILE A 35 -49.19 18.49 -5.09
CA ILE A 35 -48.50 17.42 -4.35
C ILE A 35 -48.25 16.22 -5.27
N ILE A 36 -49.24 15.84 -6.08
CA ILE A 36 -49.09 14.76 -7.07
C ILE A 36 -48.02 15.11 -8.10
N GLY A 37 -47.98 16.36 -8.57
CA GLY A 37 -46.95 16.84 -9.51
C GLY A 37 -45.52 16.75 -8.94
N LEU A 38 -45.32 17.15 -7.68
CA LEU A 38 -44.03 17.04 -7.00
C LEU A 38 -43.61 15.58 -6.79
N LEU A 39 -44.54 14.70 -6.40
CA LEU A 39 -44.28 13.27 -6.25
C LEU A 39 -43.88 12.61 -7.58
N CYS A 40 -44.57 12.93 -8.68
CA CYS A 40 -44.18 12.46 -10.02
C CYS A 40 -42.77 12.94 -10.40
N PHE A 41 -42.43 14.20 -10.10
CA PHE A 41 -41.09 14.73 -10.35
C PHE A 41 -40.02 13.99 -9.53
N ILE A 42 -40.31 13.66 -8.27
CA ILE A 42 -39.42 12.87 -7.40
C ILE A 42 -39.21 11.47 -7.99
N ILE A 43 -40.28 10.78 -8.37
CA ILE A 43 -40.21 9.42 -8.89
C ILE A 43 -39.34 9.38 -10.16
N ILE A 44 -39.51 10.34 -11.07
CA ILE A 44 -38.71 10.43 -12.30
C ILE A 44 -37.23 10.71 -11.98
N ASN A 45 -36.95 11.59 -11.02
CA ASN A 45 -35.58 11.90 -10.62
C ASN A 45 -34.88 10.75 -9.88
N ILE A 46 -35.61 9.94 -9.11
CA ILE A 46 -35.09 8.72 -8.51
C ILE A 46 -34.87 7.65 -9.60
N ALA A 47 -35.78 7.52 -10.57
CA ALA A 47 -35.61 6.61 -11.70
C ALA A 47 -34.37 6.98 -12.55
N LEU A 48 -34.10 8.28 -12.73
CA LEU A 48 -32.89 8.78 -13.39
C LEU A 48 -31.59 8.30 -12.71
N TYR A 49 -31.60 8.16 -11.39
CA TYR A 49 -30.44 7.72 -10.62
C TYR A 49 -30.17 6.21 -10.83
N TYR A 50 -31.22 5.38 -10.82
CA TYR A 50 -31.06 3.92 -10.81
C TYR A 50 -30.71 3.31 -12.18
N LEU A 51 -30.96 4.04 -13.27
CA LEU A 51 -30.70 3.54 -14.62
C LEU A 51 -29.23 3.73 -14.99
N GLU A 52 -28.60 2.76 -15.66
CA GLU A 52 -27.19 2.89 -16.06
C GLU A 52 -27.03 3.51 -17.47
N ASN A 53 -28.03 3.36 -18.34
CA ASN A 53 -27.97 3.76 -19.75
C ASN A 53 -28.09 5.28 -19.95
N ILE A 54 -27.05 5.91 -20.50
CA ILE A 54 -26.98 7.36 -20.75
C ILE A 54 -28.11 7.89 -21.66
N LYS A 55 -28.49 7.14 -22.69
CA LYS A 55 -29.59 7.53 -23.61
C LYS A 55 -30.94 7.58 -22.89
N ILE A 56 -31.17 6.65 -21.97
CA ILE A 56 -32.41 6.59 -21.18
C ILE A 56 -32.42 7.73 -20.15
N LYS A 57 -31.28 8.02 -19.51
CA LYS A 57 -31.15 9.19 -18.63
C LYS A 57 -31.46 10.50 -19.36
N LEU A 58 -30.99 10.67 -20.59
CA LEU A 58 -31.25 11.87 -21.38
C LEU A 58 -32.72 11.98 -21.81
N CYS A 59 -33.37 10.86 -22.14
CA CYS A 59 -34.80 10.84 -22.44
C CYS A 59 -35.65 11.21 -21.20
N LEU A 60 -35.30 10.66 -20.04
CA LEU A 60 -35.99 10.95 -18.77
C LEU A 60 -35.76 12.39 -18.28
N SER A 61 -34.59 12.97 -18.51
CA SER A 61 -34.35 14.39 -18.18
C SER A 61 -35.11 15.34 -19.11
N ALA A 62 -35.30 14.98 -20.38
CA ALA A 62 -36.20 15.69 -21.28
C ALA A 62 -37.67 15.56 -20.82
N MET A 63 -38.07 14.36 -20.37
CA MET A 63 -39.41 14.13 -19.83
C MET A 63 -39.68 14.96 -18.57
N SER A 64 -38.72 15.05 -17.65
CA SER A 64 -38.85 15.86 -16.43
C SER A 64 -38.91 17.36 -16.71
N PHE A 65 -38.23 17.83 -17.76
CA PHE A 65 -38.36 19.19 -18.27
C PHE A 65 -39.76 19.46 -18.82
N CYS A 66 -40.29 18.58 -19.69
CA CYS A 66 -41.63 18.71 -20.25
C CYS A 66 -42.71 18.73 -19.17
N ILE A 67 -42.58 17.86 -18.15
CA ILE A 67 -43.52 17.79 -17.03
C ILE A 67 -43.46 19.07 -16.19
N SER A 68 -42.26 19.54 -15.83
CA SER A 68 -42.09 20.78 -15.06
C SER A 68 -42.66 22.00 -15.79
N TYR A 69 -42.42 22.10 -17.11
CA TYR A 69 -42.95 23.18 -17.94
C TYR A 69 -44.48 23.12 -18.06
N GLY A 70 -45.04 21.93 -18.34
CA GLY A 70 -46.49 21.74 -18.49
C GLY A 70 -47.27 21.99 -17.19
N LEU A 71 -46.73 21.56 -16.05
CA LEU A 71 -47.33 21.83 -14.73
C LEU A 71 -47.19 23.31 -14.34
N GLY A 72 -46.10 23.96 -14.75
CA GLY A 72 -45.86 25.39 -14.57
C GLY A 72 -46.94 26.28 -15.20
N ILE A 73 -47.39 25.93 -16.41
CA ILE A 73 -48.42 26.68 -17.14
C ILE A 73 -49.82 26.39 -16.61
N LYS A 74 -50.16 25.12 -16.36
CA LYS A 74 -51.54 24.71 -16.05
C LYS A 74 -51.94 24.86 -14.59
N TYR A 75 -51.01 24.71 -13.66
CA TYR A 75 -51.33 24.60 -12.24
C TYR A 75 -50.70 25.70 -11.41
N ASN A 76 -49.36 25.77 -11.39
CA ASN A 76 -48.66 26.73 -10.54
C ASN A 76 -47.27 27.03 -11.08
N SER A 77 -46.94 28.31 -11.15
CA SER A 77 -45.66 28.80 -11.65
C SER A 77 -44.44 28.37 -10.81
N ILE A 78 -44.62 27.79 -9.60
CA ILE A 78 -43.51 27.29 -8.78
C ILE A 78 -42.72 26.14 -9.45
N PHE A 79 -43.37 25.38 -10.34
CA PHE A 79 -42.71 24.28 -11.06
C PHE A 79 -41.60 24.76 -12.01
N PHE A 80 -41.59 26.04 -12.40
CA PHE A 80 -40.48 26.63 -13.16
C PHE A 80 -39.16 26.64 -12.37
N VAL A 81 -39.20 26.68 -11.03
CA VAL A 81 -38.01 26.65 -10.16
C VAL A 81 -37.25 25.32 -10.25
N LEU A 82 -37.90 24.25 -10.73
CA LEU A 82 -37.27 22.93 -10.87
C LEU A 82 -36.47 22.77 -12.18
N ILE A 83 -36.68 23.65 -13.15
CA ILE A 83 -36.05 23.56 -14.48
C ILE A 83 -34.51 23.72 -14.46
N PRO A 84 -33.88 24.48 -13.56
CA PRO A 84 -32.42 24.49 -13.47
C PRO A 84 -31.85 23.08 -13.24
N PHE A 85 -32.53 22.22 -12.46
CA PHE A 85 -32.09 20.83 -12.24
C PHE A 85 -31.89 20.08 -13.54
N THR A 86 -32.84 20.19 -14.46
CA THR A 86 -32.81 19.42 -15.72
C THR A 86 -31.68 19.89 -16.63
N PHE A 87 -31.40 21.20 -16.68
CA PHE A 87 -30.27 21.75 -17.44
C PHE A 87 -28.91 21.30 -16.90
N PHE A 88 -28.77 21.27 -15.58
CA PHE A 88 -27.55 20.78 -14.96
C PHE A 88 -27.37 19.27 -15.11
N ASP A 89 -28.45 18.49 -15.00
CA ASP A 89 -28.42 17.03 -15.24
C ASP A 89 -27.94 16.72 -16.66
N ILE A 90 -28.52 17.38 -17.66
CA ILE A 90 -28.11 17.20 -19.07
C ILE A 90 -26.64 17.60 -19.25
N GLY A 91 -26.21 18.69 -18.65
CA GLY A 91 -24.81 19.14 -18.71
C GLY A 91 -23.82 18.12 -18.15
N ILE A 92 -24.13 17.58 -16.97
CA ILE A 92 -23.31 16.56 -16.31
C ILE A 92 -23.28 15.27 -17.14
N LEU A 93 -24.45 14.81 -17.63
CA LEU A 93 -24.55 13.62 -18.47
C LEU A 93 -23.75 13.75 -19.76
N MET A 94 -23.79 14.91 -20.40
CA MET A 94 -23.08 15.17 -21.65
C MET A 94 -21.60 15.58 -21.44
N ASN A 95 -21.09 15.55 -20.21
CA ASN A 95 -19.74 16.02 -19.84
C ASN A 95 -19.43 17.45 -20.31
N ILE A 96 -20.46 18.30 -20.39
CA ILE A 96 -20.32 19.70 -20.74
C ILE A 96 -19.82 20.47 -19.51
N LYS A 97 -18.96 21.49 -19.70
CA LYS A 97 -18.52 22.34 -18.57
C LYS A 97 -19.75 22.95 -17.89
N LEU A 98 -19.79 22.87 -16.55
CA LEU A 98 -20.89 23.36 -15.70
C LEU A 98 -21.38 24.78 -16.04
N ILE A 99 -20.47 25.63 -16.54
CA ILE A 99 -20.77 27.00 -16.96
C ILE A 99 -21.79 27.06 -18.12
N TYR A 100 -21.76 26.12 -19.07
CA TYR A 100 -22.69 26.12 -20.20
C TYR A 100 -24.10 25.69 -19.76
N SER A 101 -24.22 24.79 -18.78
CA SER A 101 -25.50 24.45 -18.17
C SER A 101 -26.12 25.65 -17.46
N PHE A 102 -25.29 26.44 -16.77
CA PHE A 102 -25.74 27.67 -16.12
C PHE A 102 -26.23 28.71 -17.14
N ILE A 103 -25.47 28.90 -18.24
CA ILE A 103 -25.89 29.77 -19.35
C ILE A 103 -27.22 29.29 -19.95
N GLY A 104 -27.39 27.99 -20.18
CA GLY A 104 -28.66 27.40 -20.65
C GLY A 104 -29.82 27.69 -19.71
N SER A 105 -29.61 27.56 -18.40
CA SER A 105 -30.63 27.89 -17.39
C SER A 105 -31.00 29.40 -17.37
N ILE A 106 -30.04 30.29 -17.64
CA ILE A 106 -30.29 31.75 -17.70
C ILE A 106 -31.08 32.12 -18.96
N LEU A 107 -30.75 31.53 -20.11
CA LEU A 107 -31.47 31.79 -21.36
C LEU A 107 -32.97 31.46 -21.24
N PHE A 108 -33.31 30.47 -20.40
CA PHE A 108 -34.68 30.03 -20.15
C PHE A 108 -35.56 31.06 -19.41
N ILE A 109 -34.97 32.11 -18.81
CA ILE A 109 -35.72 33.16 -18.08
C ILE A 109 -36.77 33.84 -18.97
N THR A 110 -36.51 33.95 -20.27
CA THR A 110 -37.42 34.58 -21.24
C THR A 110 -38.76 33.86 -21.37
N MET A 111 -38.85 32.58 -20.98
CA MET A 111 -40.07 31.78 -21.03
C MET A 111 -40.80 31.64 -19.68
N ILE A 112 -40.34 32.34 -18.64
CA ILE A 112 -40.87 32.24 -17.26
C ILE A 112 -41.72 33.47 -16.92
N PRO A 113 -42.87 33.31 -16.22
CA PRO A 113 -43.66 34.45 -15.72
C PRO A 113 -42.86 35.33 -14.76
N LYS A 114 -43.04 36.66 -14.88
CA LYS A 114 -42.22 37.68 -14.20
C LYS A 114 -42.21 37.55 -12.67
N ASP A 115 -43.29 37.05 -12.08
CA ASP A 115 -43.48 36.99 -10.64
C ASP A 115 -42.51 36.03 -9.92
N ILE A 116 -41.93 35.06 -10.64
CA ILE A 116 -41.09 34.00 -10.06
C ILE A 116 -39.64 34.05 -10.54
N VAL A 117 -39.32 34.99 -11.43
CA VAL A 117 -37.95 35.15 -11.97
C VAL A 117 -36.90 35.32 -10.88
N MET A 118 -37.22 36.05 -9.80
CA MET A 118 -36.29 36.24 -8.68
C MET A 118 -35.98 34.93 -7.95
N ASN A 119 -37.02 34.15 -7.63
CA ASN A 119 -36.87 32.85 -6.95
C ASN A 119 -36.13 31.84 -7.82
N TYR A 120 -36.40 31.85 -9.13
CA TYR A 120 -35.71 31.03 -10.11
C TYR A 120 -34.20 31.34 -10.16
N LEU A 121 -33.84 32.63 -10.24
CA LEU A 121 -32.44 33.08 -10.30
C LEU A 121 -31.67 32.70 -9.03
N LEU A 122 -32.24 32.95 -7.86
CA LEU A 122 -31.62 32.63 -6.58
C LEU A 122 -31.34 31.13 -6.48
N PHE A 123 -32.30 30.31 -6.93
CA PHE A 123 -32.16 28.86 -6.92
C PHE A 123 -31.14 28.35 -7.93
N ALA A 124 -31.10 28.90 -9.14
CA ALA A 124 -30.12 28.54 -10.16
C ALA A 124 -28.69 28.84 -9.70
N ILE A 125 -28.46 29.98 -9.04
CA ILE A 125 -27.16 30.36 -8.48
C ILE A 125 -26.77 29.43 -7.34
N PHE A 126 -27.69 29.17 -6.40
CA PHE A 126 -27.44 28.26 -5.28
C PHE A 126 -27.05 26.87 -5.77
N TYR A 127 -27.81 26.33 -6.74
CA TYR A 127 -27.53 25.03 -7.32
C TYR A 127 -26.18 25.00 -8.05
N TYR A 128 -25.84 26.03 -8.82
CA TYR A 128 -24.54 26.13 -9.49
C TYR A 128 -23.37 26.05 -8.51
N ILE A 129 -23.44 26.81 -7.40
CA ILE A 129 -22.39 26.80 -6.36
C ILE A 129 -22.30 25.41 -5.73
N ALA A 130 -23.43 24.82 -5.34
CA ALA A 130 -23.49 23.51 -4.72
C ALA A 130 -22.90 22.42 -5.65
N ALA A 131 -23.30 22.41 -6.92
CA ALA A 131 -22.79 21.48 -7.93
C ALA A 131 -21.27 21.63 -8.15
N LYS A 132 -20.76 22.87 -8.22
CA LYS A 132 -19.32 23.15 -8.38
C LYS A 132 -18.51 22.63 -7.18
N ILE A 133 -18.99 22.85 -5.96
CA ILE A 133 -18.33 22.34 -4.74
C ILE A 133 -18.28 20.81 -4.75
N LEU A 134 -19.37 20.14 -5.14
CA LEU A 134 -19.39 18.69 -5.21
C LEU A 134 -18.39 18.14 -6.24
N ILE A 135 -18.41 18.65 -7.48
CA ILE A 135 -17.51 18.17 -8.53
C ILE A 135 -16.04 18.33 -8.09
N ASN A 136 -15.71 19.45 -7.44
CA ASN A 136 -14.37 19.67 -6.89
C ASN A 136 -14.04 18.71 -5.73
N LYS A 137 -14.99 18.42 -4.84
CA LYS A 137 -14.76 17.46 -3.75
C LYS A 137 -14.57 16.04 -4.28
N VAL A 138 -15.43 15.62 -5.20
CA VAL A 138 -15.33 14.26 -5.75
C VAL A 138 -14.04 14.09 -6.55
N SER A 139 -13.67 15.06 -7.38
CA SER A 139 -12.38 14.98 -8.10
C SER A 139 -11.17 14.95 -7.17
N LYS A 140 -11.22 15.61 -6.00
CA LYS A 140 -10.18 15.49 -4.97
C LYS A 140 -10.14 14.10 -4.34
N ILE A 141 -11.31 13.54 -4.04
CA ILE A 141 -11.43 12.17 -3.51
C ILE A 141 -10.81 11.18 -4.50
N ASP A 142 -11.17 11.28 -5.79
CA ASP A 142 -10.64 10.41 -6.84
C ASP A 142 -9.09 10.47 -6.89
N LYS A 143 -8.50 11.67 -6.82
CA LYS A 143 -7.04 11.84 -6.76
C LYS A 143 -6.41 11.21 -5.52
N ILE A 144 -7.01 11.42 -4.35
CA ILE A 144 -6.52 10.83 -3.10
C ILE A 144 -6.56 9.30 -3.17
N TRP A 145 -7.60 8.73 -3.79
CA TRP A 145 -7.68 7.28 -4.00
C TRP A 145 -6.57 6.77 -4.93
N GLU A 146 -6.33 7.46 -6.04
CA GLU A 146 -5.27 7.11 -6.99
C GLU A 146 -3.88 7.20 -6.33
N GLU A 147 -3.62 8.26 -5.57
CA GLU A 147 -2.40 8.41 -4.77
C GLU A 147 -2.24 7.28 -3.73
N ASN A 148 -3.33 6.92 -3.04
CA ASN A 148 -3.31 5.81 -2.07
C ASN A 148 -3.02 4.46 -2.75
N LEU A 149 -3.55 4.21 -3.94
CA LEU A 149 -3.26 3.00 -4.71
C LEU A 149 -1.77 2.95 -5.09
N MET A 150 -1.24 4.05 -5.64
CA MET A 150 0.19 4.14 -5.96
C MET A 150 1.10 3.96 -4.74
N LEU A 151 0.71 4.51 -3.58
CA LEU A 151 1.47 4.32 -2.33
C LEU A 151 1.47 2.85 -1.88
N ARG A 152 0.33 2.15 -1.99
CA ARG A 152 0.25 0.72 -1.67
C ARG A 152 1.15 -0.13 -2.56
N GLU A 153 1.17 0.15 -3.86
CA GLU A 153 2.06 -0.53 -4.81
C GLU A 153 3.54 -0.27 -4.49
N LYS A 154 3.91 0.96 -4.14
CA LYS A 154 5.29 1.29 -3.71
C LYS A 154 5.67 0.55 -2.43
N ILE A 155 4.78 0.47 -1.44
CA ILE A 155 5.03 -0.28 -0.20
C ILE A 155 5.24 -1.77 -0.51
N ASP A 156 4.42 -2.38 -1.35
CA ASP A 156 4.59 -3.78 -1.76
C ASP A 156 5.91 -4.00 -2.52
N LYS A 157 6.32 -3.06 -3.36
CA LYS A 157 7.60 -3.12 -4.06
C LYS A 157 8.79 -3.04 -3.08
N TYR A 158 8.81 -2.05 -2.20
CA TYR A 158 9.90 -1.88 -1.25
C TYR A 158 9.99 -3.01 -0.22
N THR A 159 8.85 -3.55 0.22
CA THR A 159 8.86 -4.73 1.12
C THR A 159 9.48 -5.95 0.44
N LYS A 160 9.17 -6.20 -0.84
CA LYS A 160 9.83 -7.25 -1.64
C LYS A 160 11.32 -7.01 -1.84
N GLU A 161 11.73 -5.76 -2.08
CA GLU A 161 13.16 -5.40 -2.21
C GLU A 161 13.92 -5.65 -0.89
N VAL A 162 13.37 -5.20 0.24
CA VAL A 162 13.95 -5.44 1.57
C VAL A 162 14.03 -6.94 1.88
N GLU A 163 13.02 -7.73 1.52
CA GLU A 163 13.03 -9.18 1.72
C GLU A 163 14.11 -9.86 0.88
N LYS A 164 14.28 -9.43 -0.39
CA LYS A 164 15.36 -9.91 -1.26
C LYS A 164 16.73 -9.57 -0.68
N GLU A 165 16.94 -8.34 -0.21
CA GLU A 165 18.21 -7.94 0.42
C GLU A 165 18.51 -8.74 1.68
N LYS A 166 17.50 -8.99 2.53
CA LYS A 166 17.65 -9.85 3.71
C LYS A 166 18.05 -11.27 3.32
N ASN A 167 17.40 -11.85 2.32
CA ASN A 167 17.73 -13.20 1.85
C ASN A 167 19.13 -13.26 1.23
N TYR A 168 19.52 -12.25 0.46
CA TYR A 168 20.85 -12.13 -0.11
C TYR A 168 21.92 -11.97 0.98
N SER A 169 21.69 -11.16 2.00
CA SER A 169 22.58 -11.04 3.16
C SER A 169 22.75 -12.37 3.91
N LYS A 170 21.65 -13.11 4.13
CA LYS A 170 21.71 -14.47 4.71
C LYS A 170 22.53 -15.42 3.85
N GLN A 171 22.37 -15.37 2.52
CA GLN A 171 23.14 -16.18 1.58
C GLN A 171 24.63 -15.82 1.63
N ILE A 172 24.99 -14.54 1.65
CA ILE A 172 26.37 -14.10 1.80
C ILE A 172 26.96 -14.66 3.09
N ILE A 173 26.29 -14.44 4.24
CA ILE A 173 26.78 -14.93 5.53
C ILE A 173 26.99 -16.46 5.50
N TYR A 174 26.04 -17.19 4.91
CA TYR A 174 26.15 -18.64 4.77
C TYR A 174 27.33 -19.06 3.90
N THR A 175 27.47 -18.47 2.71
CA THR A 175 28.57 -18.76 1.77
C THR A 175 29.92 -18.38 2.36
N THR A 176 30.06 -17.20 2.97
CA THR A 176 31.28 -16.78 3.66
C THR A 176 31.65 -17.76 4.77
N LYS A 177 30.68 -18.24 5.56
CA LYS A 177 30.93 -19.25 6.60
C LYS A 177 31.40 -20.58 6.01
N LEU A 178 30.85 -20.99 4.86
CA LEU A 178 31.32 -22.18 4.12
C LEU A 178 32.73 -22.00 3.56
N GLU A 179 33.02 -20.83 2.98
CA GLU A 179 34.34 -20.49 2.46
C GLU A 179 35.39 -20.50 3.56
N GLU A 180 35.12 -19.89 4.72
CA GLU A 180 36.01 -19.96 5.87
C GLU A 180 36.24 -21.40 6.33
N ARG A 181 35.18 -22.20 6.44
CA ARG A 181 35.30 -23.62 6.82
C ARG A 181 36.15 -24.41 5.80
N ASN A 182 35.96 -24.18 4.51
CA ASN A 182 36.74 -24.82 3.45
C ASN A 182 38.20 -24.38 3.48
N LYS A 183 38.46 -23.08 3.66
CA LYS A 183 39.80 -22.53 3.83
C LYS A 183 40.51 -23.18 5.02
N LEU A 184 39.86 -23.23 6.19
CA LEU A 184 40.39 -23.87 7.38
C LEU A 184 40.66 -25.37 7.17
N SER A 185 39.74 -26.09 6.51
CA SER A 185 39.94 -27.51 6.20
C SER A 185 41.13 -27.73 5.28
N LYS A 186 41.34 -26.84 4.30
CA LYS A 186 42.48 -26.90 3.39
C LYS A 186 43.79 -26.60 4.12
N GLU A 187 43.85 -25.52 4.90
CA GLU A 187 45.02 -25.18 5.72
C GLU A 187 45.38 -26.31 6.70
N MET A 188 44.37 -26.93 7.33
CA MET A 188 44.59 -28.12 8.15
C MET A 188 45.10 -29.30 7.34
N HIS A 189 44.48 -29.64 6.21
CA HIS A 189 44.90 -30.76 5.38
C HIS A 189 46.33 -30.57 4.90
N ASP A 190 46.70 -29.38 4.44
CA ASP A 190 48.05 -29.08 3.97
C ASP A 190 49.05 -29.23 5.12
N LYS A 191 48.76 -28.66 6.30
CA LYS A 191 49.65 -28.73 7.47
C LYS A 191 49.80 -30.16 8.02
N ILE A 192 48.68 -30.87 8.20
CA ILE A 192 48.67 -32.25 8.69
C ILE A 192 49.30 -33.19 7.66
N GLY A 193 48.91 -33.07 6.39
CA GLY A 193 49.41 -33.89 5.30
C GLY A 193 50.91 -33.75 5.12
N HIS A 194 51.43 -32.53 5.15
CA HIS A 194 52.88 -32.28 5.08
C HIS A 194 53.62 -32.88 6.28
N THR A 195 53.16 -32.64 7.51
CA THR A 195 53.82 -33.20 8.71
C THR A 195 53.80 -34.72 8.72
N ILE A 196 52.68 -35.36 8.34
CA ILE A 196 52.58 -36.82 8.29
C ILE A 196 53.50 -37.40 7.20
N ALA A 197 53.46 -36.84 5.99
CA ALA A 197 54.27 -37.34 4.87
C ALA A 197 55.77 -37.20 5.14
N SER A 198 56.21 -36.06 5.67
CA SER A 198 57.62 -35.84 6.03
C SER A 198 58.08 -36.72 7.20
N SER A 199 57.22 -36.93 8.20
CA SER A 199 57.49 -37.86 9.30
C SER A 199 57.60 -39.31 8.82
N LEU A 200 56.73 -39.73 7.89
CA LEU A 200 56.78 -41.07 7.29
C LEU A 200 58.11 -41.27 6.55
N MET A 201 58.51 -40.31 5.72
CA MET A 201 59.77 -40.35 4.98
C MET A 201 60.99 -40.41 5.92
N HIS A 202 60.98 -39.64 7.01
CA HIS A 202 62.03 -39.71 8.04
C HIS A 202 62.10 -41.09 8.72
N LEU A 203 60.96 -41.71 9.01
CA LEU A 203 60.93 -43.06 9.61
C LEU A 203 61.39 -44.14 8.62
N GLU A 204 61.05 -44.02 7.34
CA GLU A 204 61.58 -44.90 6.28
C GLU A 204 63.10 -44.77 6.15
N ALA A 205 63.64 -43.55 6.14
CA ALA A 205 65.08 -43.32 6.12
C ALA A 205 65.77 -43.88 7.38
N THR A 206 65.17 -43.69 8.55
CA THR A 206 65.64 -44.26 9.82
C THR A 206 65.76 -45.78 9.73
N LYS A 207 64.77 -46.46 9.12
CA LYS A 207 64.77 -47.91 8.94
C LYS A 207 65.96 -48.41 8.12
N VAL A 208 66.48 -47.60 7.19
CA VAL A 208 67.67 -47.93 6.37
C VAL A 208 68.97 -47.69 7.14
N VAL A 209 69.00 -46.69 8.02
CA VAL A 209 70.20 -46.27 8.77
C VAL A 209 70.43 -47.11 10.04
N ILE A 210 69.37 -47.66 10.65
CA ILE A 210 69.44 -48.31 11.98
C ILE A 210 70.41 -49.50 12.07
N ASP A 211 70.60 -50.23 10.97
CA ASP A 211 71.55 -51.35 10.89
C ASP A 211 73.00 -50.89 10.70
N LYS A 212 73.22 -49.64 10.24
CA LYS A 212 74.54 -49.05 9.99
C LYS A 212 75.01 -48.18 11.15
N ASP A 213 74.15 -47.30 11.66
CA ASP A 213 74.44 -46.41 12.78
C ASP A 213 73.21 -46.27 13.70
N LYS A 214 73.27 -46.95 14.85
CA LYS A 214 72.20 -46.92 15.86
C LYS A 214 72.05 -45.56 16.53
N ASN A 215 73.13 -44.79 16.69
CA ASN A 215 73.07 -43.49 17.36
C ASN A 215 72.40 -42.46 16.46
N GLU A 216 72.74 -42.44 15.17
CA GLU A 216 72.10 -41.57 14.19
C GLU A 216 70.60 -41.92 14.03
N ALA A 217 70.26 -43.20 13.91
CA ALA A 217 68.87 -43.63 13.83
C ALA A 217 68.05 -43.22 15.07
N LYS A 218 68.63 -43.30 16.27
CA LYS A 218 67.98 -42.84 17.50
C LYS A 218 67.71 -41.33 17.49
N ASN A 219 68.64 -40.54 16.95
CA ASN A 219 68.44 -39.10 16.76
C ASN A 219 67.31 -38.82 15.75
N MET A 220 67.27 -39.52 14.62
CA MET A 220 66.21 -39.35 13.62
C MET A 220 64.82 -39.68 14.18
N ILE A 221 64.70 -40.73 14.99
CA ILE A 221 63.46 -41.08 15.71
C ILE A 221 63.05 -39.94 16.65
N ASN A 222 63.98 -39.42 17.46
CA ASN A 222 63.69 -38.33 18.39
C ASN A 222 63.23 -37.06 17.65
N THR A 223 63.90 -36.69 16.57
CA THR A 223 63.51 -35.57 15.71
C THR A 223 62.11 -35.78 15.14
N THR A 224 61.80 -36.98 14.66
CA THR A 224 60.48 -37.30 14.10
C THR A 224 59.39 -37.25 15.15
N ILE A 225 59.65 -37.76 16.36
CA ILE A 225 58.72 -37.64 17.51
C ILE A 225 58.48 -36.17 17.86
N GLN A 226 59.52 -35.34 17.84
CA GLN A 226 59.38 -33.90 18.11
C GLN A 226 58.52 -33.21 17.04
N VAL A 227 58.79 -33.45 15.76
CA VAL A 227 58.01 -32.90 14.64
C VAL A 227 56.53 -33.32 14.72
N LEU A 228 56.25 -34.58 15.06
CA LEU A 228 54.89 -35.06 15.25
C LEU A 228 54.19 -34.44 16.46
N ARG A 229 54.91 -34.20 17.57
CA ARG A 229 54.37 -33.51 18.75
C ARG A 229 54.02 -32.05 18.44
N GLU A 230 54.92 -31.33 17.78
CA GLU A 230 54.69 -29.94 17.35
C GLU A 230 53.51 -29.86 16.37
N GLY A 231 53.43 -30.78 15.40
CA GLY A 231 52.28 -30.88 14.51
C GLY A 231 50.97 -31.13 15.24
N MET A 232 50.96 -31.97 16.28
CA MET A 232 49.77 -32.24 17.08
C MET A 232 49.30 -31.02 17.88
N ASP A 233 50.23 -30.27 18.45
CA ASP A 233 49.91 -29.05 19.19
C ASP A 233 49.38 -27.95 18.26
N ASP A 234 49.89 -27.87 17.03
CA ASP A 234 49.36 -26.96 16.02
C ASP A 234 47.93 -27.30 15.61
N ILE A 235 47.60 -28.58 15.42
CA ILE A 235 46.21 -29.03 15.18
C ILE A 235 45.30 -28.64 16.35
N ARG A 236 45.75 -28.87 17.59
CA ARG A 236 44.98 -28.51 18.79
C ARG A 236 44.70 -27.01 18.87
N LYS A 237 45.68 -26.16 18.55
CA LYS A 237 45.51 -24.69 18.52
C LYS A 237 44.48 -24.29 17.47
N THR A 238 44.54 -24.83 16.25
CA THR A 238 43.59 -24.52 15.19
C THR A 238 42.17 -24.98 15.53
N LEU A 239 42.01 -26.19 16.08
CA LEU A 239 40.69 -26.68 16.53
C LEU A 239 40.10 -25.86 17.68
N LYS A 240 40.95 -25.30 18.56
CA LYS A 240 40.51 -24.42 19.65
C LYS A 240 39.98 -23.07 19.14
N ILE A 241 40.51 -22.56 18.03
CA ILE A 241 40.02 -21.33 17.37
C ILE A 241 38.67 -21.57 16.68
N ILE A 242 38.45 -22.78 16.15
CA ILE A 242 37.24 -23.13 15.39
C ILE A 242 36.04 -23.45 16.30
N LYS A 243 36.30 -23.95 17.51
CA LYS A 243 35.25 -24.15 18.49
C LYS A 243 34.88 -22.79 19.10
N PRO A 244 33.66 -22.26 18.88
CA PRO A 244 33.24 -21.02 19.52
C PRO A 244 33.34 -21.17 21.05
N SER A 245 33.70 -20.09 21.75
CA SER A 245 33.77 -20.10 23.22
C SER A 245 32.38 -20.41 23.80
N GLU A 246 32.32 -21.06 24.96
CA GLU A 246 31.04 -21.43 25.59
C GLU A 246 30.15 -20.20 25.86
N GLU A 247 30.76 -19.04 26.11
CA GLU A 247 30.09 -17.74 26.25
C GLU A 247 29.40 -17.29 24.95
N GLN A 248 30.05 -17.44 23.79
CA GLN A 248 29.46 -17.13 22.49
C GLN A 248 28.32 -18.08 22.12
N LEU A 249 28.40 -19.35 22.53
CA LEU A 249 27.31 -20.32 22.37
C LEU A 249 26.11 -19.97 23.25
N GLY A 250 26.36 -19.53 24.50
CA GLY A 250 25.33 -19.07 25.41
C GLY A 250 24.57 -17.84 24.89
N ILE A 251 25.29 -16.81 24.46
CA ILE A 251 24.70 -15.57 23.92
C ILE A 251 23.89 -15.83 22.65
N ASN A 252 24.42 -16.64 21.72
CA ASN A 252 23.69 -16.99 20.50
C ASN A 252 22.42 -17.82 20.79
N ARG A 253 22.44 -18.65 21.84
CA ARG A 253 21.26 -19.42 22.27
C ARG A 253 20.20 -18.53 22.90
N VAL A 254 20.60 -17.57 23.73
CA VAL A 254 19.69 -16.56 24.30
C VAL A 254 19.07 -15.71 23.19
N LYS A 255 19.89 -15.28 22.22
CA LYS A 255 19.41 -14.53 21.04
C LYS A 255 18.40 -15.34 20.23
N SER A 256 18.68 -16.60 19.94
CA SER A 256 17.76 -17.47 19.20
C SER A 256 16.42 -17.65 19.92
N ILE A 257 16.42 -17.82 21.24
CA ILE A 257 15.18 -17.95 22.04
C ILE A 257 14.38 -16.65 22.00
N MET A 258 15.04 -15.50 22.09
CA MET A 258 14.38 -14.20 21.99
C MET A 258 13.82 -13.94 20.59
N ASP A 259 14.60 -14.21 19.53
CA ASP A 259 14.15 -14.06 18.14
C ASP A 259 12.89 -14.90 17.87
N ASP A 260 12.83 -16.15 18.36
CA ASP A 260 11.63 -16.99 18.26
C ASP A 260 10.45 -16.44 19.08
N ALA A 261 10.70 -16.00 20.32
CA ALA A 261 9.65 -15.47 21.20
C ALA A 261 9.04 -14.15 20.69
N PHE A 262 9.84 -13.29 20.06
CA PHE A 262 9.41 -11.99 19.56
C PHE A 262 8.96 -12.02 18.09
N SER A 263 9.22 -13.09 17.33
CA SER A 263 8.71 -13.25 15.96
C SER A 263 7.17 -13.22 15.84
N HIS A 264 6.47 -13.51 16.95
CA HIS A 264 5.00 -13.53 17.02
C HIS A 264 4.38 -12.23 17.58
N ASN A 265 5.19 -11.25 17.98
CA ASN A 265 4.73 -10.00 18.58
C ASN A 265 5.21 -8.78 17.75
N SER A 266 4.36 -7.76 17.62
CA SER A 266 4.64 -6.55 16.82
C SER A 266 5.65 -5.58 17.46
N TYR A 267 6.36 -5.99 18.52
CA TYR A 267 7.28 -5.14 19.28
C TYR A 267 8.73 -5.37 18.84
N GLY A 268 9.41 -4.30 18.43
CA GLY A 268 10.84 -4.33 18.14
C GLY A 268 11.67 -4.23 19.44
N TYR A 269 12.72 -5.05 19.55
CA TYR A 269 13.70 -4.97 20.63
C TYR A 269 15.10 -4.70 20.04
N THR A 270 15.93 -4.00 20.81
CA THR A 270 17.34 -3.74 20.48
C THR A 270 18.21 -4.29 21.59
N PHE A 271 19.13 -5.19 21.25
CA PHE A 271 20.04 -5.82 22.20
C PHE A 271 21.30 -4.96 22.32
N ASN A 272 21.46 -4.24 23.44
CA ASN A 272 22.71 -3.55 23.77
C ASN A 272 23.55 -4.45 24.66
N TYR A 273 24.69 -4.91 24.15
CA TYR A 273 25.69 -5.65 24.92
C TYR A 273 26.94 -4.78 25.07
N SER A 274 27.26 -4.37 26.30
CA SER A 274 28.54 -3.74 26.64
C SER A 274 29.51 -4.81 27.08
N VAL A 275 30.55 -5.07 26.28
CA VAL A 275 31.71 -5.84 26.73
C VAL A 275 32.56 -4.87 27.55
N ASP A 276 32.54 -5.00 28.87
CA ASP A 276 33.58 -4.38 29.68
C ASP A 276 34.88 -5.12 29.36
N SER A 277 35.78 -4.43 28.66
CA SER A 277 37.12 -4.92 28.38
C SER A 277 37.85 -5.14 29.70
N ILE A 278 37.94 -6.39 30.15
CA ILE A 278 38.88 -6.76 31.20
C ILE A 278 40.27 -6.63 30.61
N SER A 279 40.99 -5.63 31.09
CA SER A 279 42.42 -5.42 30.85
C SER A 279 43.22 -6.66 31.22
N LEU A 280 43.91 -7.22 30.24
CA LEU A 280 45.07 -8.11 30.41
C LEU A 280 46.18 -7.61 29.51
#